data_AF-A0A9N9E1I2-F1
#
_entry.id   AF-A0A9N9E1I2-F1
#
_cell.length_a   1.000
_cell.length_b   1.000
_cell.length_c   1.000
_cell.angle_alpha   90.00
_cell.angle_beta   90.00
_cell.angle_gamma   90.00
#
_symmetry.space_group_name_H-M   'P 1'
#
loop_
_entity.id
_entity.type
_entity.pdbx_description
1 polymer ?
#
loop_
_entity_poly.entity_id
_entity_poly.type
_entity_poly.pdbx_seq_one_letter_code
_entity_poly.pdbx_strand_id
1 'polypeptide(L)'
;MAPTLEDVAKPQSMPSGPRNVLRSNDSASLWNCTLSPGWSREESDILRKALMKFGIGNWAKIIDSQCLPGKTNAQMNLQLQRMLGQQSTAEFAGLHIDPLVIGEKNSKIQGTNIKRKNNCIVNTGGKPTRDEIKRRIQQNKQLYEISEEEWNNIKLPKPEDYPRSIVLESKNEDLRRLQQELESVRAQIANIRRKQQEKACF
;
A
#
# COMPACT_ATOMS: atom_id res chain seq x y z
N MET A 1 35.45 -44.65 11.10
CA MET A 1 35.73 -43.27 10.65
C MET A 1 34.42 -42.72 10.08
N ALA A 2 33.83 -41.72 10.74
CA ALA A 2 32.57 -41.12 10.33
C ALA A 2 32.81 -40.06 9.25
N PRO A 3 31.98 -39.98 8.19
CA PRO A 3 32.11 -38.93 7.19
C PRO A 3 31.57 -37.60 7.72
N THR A 4 32.36 -36.55 7.51
CA THR A 4 32.10 -35.14 7.87
C THR A 4 30.98 -34.55 7.01
N LEU A 5 30.06 -33.84 7.66
CA LEU A 5 28.95 -33.11 7.02
C LEU A 5 29.49 -32.02 6.08
N GLU A 6 29.22 -32.19 4.78
CA GLU A 6 29.47 -31.19 3.75
C GLU A 6 28.55 -29.97 3.93
N ASP A 7 29.13 -28.79 3.70
CA ASP A 7 28.46 -27.48 3.67
C ASP A 7 27.25 -27.48 2.73
N VAL A 8 26.05 -27.48 3.29
CA VAL A 8 24.81 -27.28 2.54
C VAL A 8 24.80 -25.84 2.04
N ALA A 9 25.14 -25.65 0.76
CA ALA A 9 25.11 -24.37 0.08
C ALA A 9 23.73 -23.70 0.26
N LYS A 10 23.71 -22.51 0.87
CA LYS A 10 22.50 -21.70 1.03
C LYS A 10 21.88 -21.44 -0.35
N PRO A 11 20.56 -21.59 -0.52
CA PRO A 11 19.91 -21.33 -1.80
C PRO A 11 20.12 -19.87 -2.19
N GLN A 12 20.84 -19.63 -3.28
CA GLN A 12 21.04 -18.28 -3.81
C GLN A 12 19.72 -17.75 -4.36
N SER A 13 19.30 -16.59 -3.87
CA SER A 13 18.18 -15.85 -4.44
C SER A 13 18.50 -15.42 -5.87
N MET A 14 17.53 -15.60 -6.77
CA MET A 14 17.61 -15.25 -8.20
C MET A 14 18.25 -13.86 -8.44
N PRO A 15 19.06 -13.71 -9.51
CA PRO A 15 19.62 -12.41 -9.91
C PRO A 15 18.48 -11.41 -10.13
N SER A 16 18.63 -10.23 -9.53
CA SER A 16 17.66 -9.16 -9.69
C SER A 16 17.76 -8.61 -11.12
N GLY A 17 16.94 -9.13 -12.03
CA GLY A 17 16.74 -8.54 -13.35
C GLY A 17 16.32 -7.07 -13.25
N PRO A 18 16.45 -6.27 -14.33
CA PRO A 18 16.18 -4.83 -14.30
C PRO A 18 14.68 -4.57 -14.09
N ARG A 19 14.25 -4.57 -12.83
CA ARG A 19 12.89 -4.22 -12.41
C ARG A 19 12.69 -2.70 -12.27
N ASN A 20 13.29 -1.93 -13.17
CA ASN A 20 12.87 -0.54 -13.40
C ASN A 20 12.24 -0.49 -14.79
N VAL A 21 11.05 -1.09 -14.89
CA VAL A 21 10.14 -0.80 -16.01
C VAL A 21 9.71 0.65 -15.79
N LEU A 22 10.35 1.56 -16.52
CA LEU A 22 9.96 2.97 -16.61
C LEU A 22 8.48 2.99 -17.01
N ARG A 23 7.60 3.42 -16.10
CA ARG A 23 6.18 3.52 -16.42
C ARG A 23 5.98 4.88 -17.06
N SER A 24 5.11 4.98 -18.06
CA SER A 24 4.84 6.24 -18.78
C SER A 24 4.32 7.39 -17.88
N ASN A 25 4.09 7.14 -16.59
CA ASN A 25 3.80 8.15 -15.56
C ASN A 25 5.05 8.77 -14.90
N ASP A 26 6.27 8.40 -15.30
CA ASP A 26 7.54 8.86 -14.68
C ASP A 26 8.02 10.22 -15.21
N SER A 27 7.11 11.17 -15.51
CA SER A 27 7.54 12.55 -15.79
C SER A 27 7.93 13.26 -14.50
N ALA A 28 9.02 14.04 -14.50
CA ALA A 28 9.50 14.77 -13.33
C ALA A 28 8.53 15.84 -12.80
N SER A 29 7.46 16.16 -13.53
CA SER A 29 6.34 17.02 -13.13
C SER A 29 5.10 16.23 -12.64
N LEU A 30 5.11 14.90 -12.74
CA LEU A 30 4.08 13.96 -12.25
C LEU A 30 4.35 13.53 -10.79
N TRP A 31 4.80 14.45 -9.92
CA TRP A 31 4.92 14.17 -8.48
C TRP A 31 3.59 14.05 -7.73
N ASN A 32 2.48 14.00 -8.46
CA ASN A 32 1.16 13.67 -7.95
C ASN A 32 1.03 12.16 -7.81
N CYS A 33 1.63 11.60 -6.74
CA CYS A 33 1.37 10.27 -6.19
C CYS A 33 1.25 9.17 -7.25
N THR A 34 2.34 8.44 -7.55
CA THR A 34 2.19 7.17 -8.28
C THR A 34 1.12 6.33 -7.58
N LEU A 35 -0.07 6.22 -8.16
CA LEU A 35 -1.19 5.57 -7.50
C LEU A 35 -0.85 4.10 -7.31
N SER A 36 -1.13 3.58 -6.11
CA SER A 36 -1.10 2.14 -5.93
C SER A 36 -2.11 1.49 -6.88
N PRO A 37 -1.84 0.29 -7.43
CA PRO A 37 -2.80 -0.37 -8.31
C PRO A 37 -4.20 -0.44 -7.68
N GLY A 38 -5.24 -0.08 -8.44
CA GLY A 38 -6.61 -0.03 -7.94
C GLY A 38 -6.97 1.20 -7.09
N TRP A 39 -6.19 2.29 -7.19
CA TRP A 39 -6.53 3.59 -6.61
C TRP A 39 -6.86 4.61 -7.70
N SER A 40 -7.90 5.39 -7.44
CA SER A 40 -8.20 6.63 -8.16
C SER A 40 -7.54 7.84 -7.47
N ARG A 41 -7.51 9.00 -8.14
CA ARG A 41 -6.97 10.23 -7.55
C ARG A 41 -7.88 10.70 -6.41
N GLU A 42 -9.18 10.56 -6.61
CA GLU A 42 -10.24 10.93 -5.68
C GLU A 42 -10.10 10.13 -4.38
N GLU A 43 -9.94 8.80 -4.46
CA GLU A 43 -9.68 7.96 -3.29
C GLU A 43 -8.38 8.34 -2.59
N SER A 44 -7.33 8.67 -3.34
CA SER A 44 -6.05 9.13 -2.79
C SER A 44 -6.23 10.44 -2.02
N ASP A 45 -6.99 11.40 -2.54
CA ASP A 45 -7.29 12.66 -1.87
C ASP A 45 -8.19 12.48 -0.64
N ILE A 46 -9.13 11.54 -0.69
CA ILE A 46 -9.93 11.15 0.47
C ILE A 46 -9.05 10.55 1.55
N LEU A 47 -8.10 9.66 1.19
CA LEU A 47 -7.14 9.10 2.15
C LEU A 47 -6.29 10.20 2.79
N ARG A 48 -5.77 11.15 2.00
CA ARG A 48 -5.02 12.30 2.51
C ARG A 48 -5.82 13.05 3.58
N LYS A 49 -7.06 13.42 3.25
CA LYS A 49 -7.97 14.12 4.18
C LYS A 49 -8.27 13.27 5.43
N ALA A 50 -8.49 11.97 5.27
CA ALA A 50 -8.80 11.07 6.38
C ALA A 50 -7.60 10.92 7.35
N LEU A 51 -6.37 10.86 6.82
CA LEU A 51 -5.15 10.83 7.62
C LEU A 51 -4.93 12.14 8.38
N MET A 52 -5.17 13.28 7.74
CA MET A 52 -5.13 14.59 8.40
C MET A 52 -6.20 14.68 9.51
N LYS A 53 -7.40 14.14 9.28
CA LYS A 53 -8.51 14.18 10.25
C LYS A 53 -8.34 13.24 11.44
N PHE A 54 -7.92 11.99 11.21
CA PHE A 54 -7.90 10.95 12.25
C PHE A 54 -6.51 10.63 12.80
N GLY A 55 -5.47 11.18 12.16
CA GLY A 55 -4.07 10.91 12.45
C GLY A 55 -3.51 9.75 11.63
N ILE A 56 -2.22 9.85 11.28
CA ILE A 56 -1.52 8.81 10.52
C ILE A 56 -1.46 7.50 11.33
N GLY A 57 -1.83 6.39 10.68
CA GLY A 57 -1.81 5.06 11.31
C GLY A 57 -3.09 4.71 12.08
N ASN A 58 -4.06 5.65 12.20
CA ASN A 58 -5.34 5.39 12.85
C ASN A 58 -6.36 4.75 11.90
N TRP A 59 -6.02 3.55 11.42
CA TRP A 59 -6.79 2.88 10.37
C TRP A 59 -8.20 2.50 10.80
N ALA A 60 -8.41 2.19 12.08
CA ALA A 60 -9.73 1.85 12.60
C ALA A 60 -10.74 2.99 12.38
N LYS A 61 -10.40 4.22 12.80
CA LYS A 61 -11.27 5.39 12.56
C LYS A 61 -11.52 5.67 11.08
N ILE A 62 -10.50 5.48 10.24
CA ILE A 62 -10.65 5.65 8.78
C ILE A 62 -11.64 4.62 8.22
N ILE A 63 -11.53 3.35 8.63
CA ILE A 63 -12.48 2.29 8.22
C ILE A 63 -13.88 2.58 8.77
N ASP A 64 -14.00 2.95 10.04
CA ASP A 64 -15.29 3.22 10.68
C ASP A 64 -16.01 4.40 10.03
N SER A 65 -15.26 5.38 9.54
CA SER A 65 -15.83 6.51 8.78
C SER A 65 -16.38 6.09 7.41
N GLN A 66 -16.01 4.90 6.92
CA GLN A 66 -16.44 4.34 5.63
C GLN A 66 -16.20 5.27 4.43
N CYS A 67 -15.27 6.22 4.56
CA CYS A 67 -14.93 7.17 3.49
C CYS A 67 -14.18 6.51 2.33
N LEU A 68 -13.61 5.32 2.52
CA LEU A 68 -12.87 4.54 1.52
C LEU A 68 -13.40 3.09 1.47
N PRO A 69 -14.60 2.86 0.92
CA PRO A 69 -15.20 1.53 0.90
C PRO A 69 -14.34 0.53 0.12
N GLY A 70 -14.13 -0.65 0.70
CA GLY A 70 -13.39 -1.74 0.06
C GLY A 70 -11.85 -1.59 0.09
N LYS A 71 -11.30 -0.48 0.60
CA LYS A 71 -9.84 -0.36 0.81
C LYS A 71 -9.42 -1.01 2.12
N THR A 72 -8.38 -1.84 2.04
CA THR A 72 -7.78 -2.52 3.20
C THR A 72 -6.69 -1.66 3.86
N ASN A 73 -6.37 -1.95 5.12
CA ASN A 73 -5.26 -1.31 5.85
C ASN A 73 -3.93 -1.40 5.09
N ALA A 74 -3.65 -2.54 4.47
CA ALA A 74 -2.44 -2.74 3.69
C ALA A 74 -2.40 -1.82 2.46
N GLN A 75 -3.51 -1.71 1.71
CA GLN A 75 -3.61 -0.81 0.57
C GLN A 75 -3.47 0.67 0.98
N MET A 76 -4.13 1.09 2.07
CA MET A 76 -4.04 2.45 2.60
C MET A 76 -2.61 2.78 3.05
N ASN A 77 -1.94 1.85 3.75
CA ASN A 77 -0.56 2.05 4.19
C ASN A 77 0.43 2.14 3.01
N LEU A 78 0.26 1.30 1.98
CA LEU A 78 1.08 1.40 0.77
C LEU A 78 0.88 2.74 0.05
N GLN A 79 -0.36 3.21 -0.04
CA GLN A 79 -0.65 4.52 -0.64
C GLN A 79 -0.05 5.66 0.21
N LEU A 80 -0.14 5.59 1.53
CA LEU A 80 0.49 6.54 2.45
C LEU A 80 2.02 6.61 2.26
N GLN A 81 2.70 5.47 2.16
CA GLN A 81 4.16 5.44 1.95
C GLN A 81 4.57 6.16 0.66
N ARG A 82 3.74 6.07 -0.38
CA ARG A 82 3.96 6.79 -1.63
C ARG A 82 3.72 8.29 -1.48
N MET A 83 2.66 8.69 -0.77
CA MET A 83 2.40 10.10 -0.46
C MET A 83 3.54 10.73 0.35
N LEU A 84 4.04 10.04 1.38
CA LEU A 84 5.15 10.50 2.19
C LEU A 84 6.50 10.44 1.45
N GLY A 85 6.60 9.68 0.36
CA GLY A 85 7.87 9.43 -0.32
C GLY A 85 8.86 8.59 0.50
N GLN A 86 8.39 7.85 1.51
CA GLN A 86 9.22 6.99 2.37
C GLN A 86 8.47 5.75 2.87
N GLN A 87 9.19 4.65 3.09
CA GLN A 87 8.56 3.39 3.53
C GLN A 87 8.24 3.36 5.02
N SER A 88 9.07 4.01 5.84
CA SER A 88 8.82 4.10 7.28
C SER A 88 7.74 5.14 7.55
N THR A 89 6.73 4.78 8.33
CA THR A 89 5.64 5.69 8.74
C THR A 89 5.61 5.91 10.26
N ALA A 90 6.46 5.19 11.01
CA ALA A 90 6.43 5.14 12.47
C ALA A 90 6.64 6.52 13.13
N GLU A 91 7.42 7.39 12.51
CA GLU A 91 7.73 8.74 13.02
C GLU A 91 6.58 9.75 12.84
N PHE A 92 5.50 9.33 12.18
CA PHE A 92 4.29 10.13 12.03
C PHE A 92 3.08 9.50 12.70
N ALA A 93 3.25 8.37 13.39
CA ALA A 93 2.16 7.64 14.01
C ALA A 93 1.37 8.53 14.99
N GLY A 94 0.06 8.62 14.77
CA GLY A 94 -0.89 9.41 15.56
C GLY A 94 -0.91 10.91 15.25
N LEU A 95 -0.04 11.41 14.36
CA LEU A 95 0.00 12.84 14.04
C LEU A 95 -1.02 13.23 12.97
N HIS A 96 -1.62 14.40 13.15
CA HIS A 96 -2.53 15.03 12.20
C HIS A 96 -1.69 15.90 11.25
N ILE A 97 -1.12 15.30 10.21
CA ILE A 97 -0.25 16.00 9.25
C ILE A 97 -0.74 15.76 7.83
N ASP A 98 -0.41 16.70 6.94
CA ASP A 98 -0.59 16.50 5.50
C ASP A 98 0.58 15.66 4.93
N PRO A 99 0.32 14.41 4.47
CA PRO A 99 1.36 13.55 3.94
C PRO A 99 2.08 14.11 2.71
N LEU A 100 1.42 14.96 1.91
CA LEU A 100 2.01 15.49 0.67
C LEU A 100 3.11 16.51 0.95
N VAL A 101 3.00 17.29 2.03
CA VAL A 101 4.05 18.22 2.45
C VAL A 101 5.34 17.47 2.77
N ILE A 102 5.22 16.33 3.44
CA ILE A 102 6.36 15.45 3.72
C ILE A 102 6.88 14.82 2.43
N GLY A 103 6.00 14.37 1.54
CA GLY A 103 6.35 13.84 0.23
C GLY A 103 7.19 14.82 -0.59
N GLU A 104 6.77 16.08 -0.65
CA GLU A 104 7.48 17.14 -1.37
C GLU A 104 8.87 17.35 -0.77
N LYS A 105 9.00 17.43 0.56
CA LYS A 105 10.29 17.52 1.23
C LYS A 105 11.17 16.31 0.90
N ASN A 106 10.63 15.10 1.03
CA ASN A 106 11.34 13.86 0.79
C ASN A 106 11.75 13.67 -0.68
N SER A 107 11.03 14.27 -1.64
CA SER A 107 11.42 14.26 -3.05
C SER A 107 12.71 15.05 -3.31
N LYS A 108 12.91 16.14 -2.57
CA LYS A 108 14.09 17.02 -2.68
C LYS A 108 15.33 16.43 -2.01
N ILE A 109 15.18 15.42 -1.15
CA ILE A 109 16.29 14.75 -0.48
C ILE A 109 17.06 13.90 -1.51
N GLN A 110 18.28 14.32 -1.79
CA GLN A 110 19.24 13.63 -2.63
C GLN A 110 20.55 13.43 -1.86
N GLY A 111 21.30 12.37 -2.16
CA GLY A 111 22.60 12.14 -1.53
C GLY A 111 23.07 10.69 -1.68
N THR A 112 24.39 10.50 -1.59
CA THR A 112 25.04 9.19 -1.75
C THR A 112 24.60 8.16 -0.70
N ASN A 113 24.15 8.62 0.47
CA ASN A 113 23.67 7.77 1.56
C ASN A 113 22.17 7.47 1.50
N ILE A 114 21.43 8.07 0.58
CA ILE A 114 19.98 7.91 0.46
C ILE A 114 19.67 6.78 -0.51
N LYS A 115 19.15 5.67 0.01
CA LYS A 115 18.65 4.58 -0.84
C LYS A 115 17.15 4.72 -1.04
N ARG A 116 16.69 4.41 -2.25
CA ARG A 116 15.26 4.39 -2.62
C ARG A 116 14.87 3.00 -3.13
N LYS A 117 13.65 2.59 -2.81
CA LYS A 117 13.02 1.38 -3.36
C LYS A 117 11.58 1.72 -3.73
N ASN A 118 11.23 1.51 -4.99
CA ASN A 118 9.95 1.94 -5.57
C ASN A 118 9.71 3.46 -5.37
N ASN A 119 10.74 4.28 -5.63
CA ASN A 119 10.77 5.74 -5.44
C ASN A 119 10.64 6.26 -3.98
N CYS A 120 10.32 5.39 -3.01
CA CYS A 120 10.30 5.74 -1.58
C CYS A 120 11.69 5.62 -0.94
N ILE A 121 12.03 6.56 -0.06
CA ILE A 121 13.21 6.49 0.81
C ILE A 121 13.09 5.25 1.72
N VAL A 122 14.15 4.45 1.78
CA VAL A 122 14.24 3.31 2.69
C VAL A 122 15.19 3.61 3.84
N ASN A 123 14.85 3.12 5.03
CA ASN A 123 15.78 3.15 6.15
C ASN A 123 16.90 2.14 5.90
N THR A 124 18.12 2.63 5.75
CA THR A 124 19.33 1.84 5.53
C THR A 124 20.11 1.56 6.82
N GLY A 125 19.72 2.20 7.92
CA GLY A 125 20.32 2.00 9.24
C GLY A 125 19.66 0.88 10.03
N GLY A 126 20.11 0.71 11.28
CA GLY A 126 19.48 -0.20 12.23
C GLY A 126 18.02 0.18 12.52
N LYS A 127 17.29 -0.75 13.12
CA LYS A 127 15.93 -0.50 13.62
C LYS A 127 15.98 0.66 14.63
N PRO A 128 15.25 1.76 14.41
CA PRO A 128 15.23 2.87 15.34
C PRO A 128 14.74 2.41 16.71
N THR A 129 15.38 2.91 17.77
CA THR A 129 14.93 2.65 19.14
C THR A 129 13.60 3.34 19.41
N ARG A 130 12.87 2.86 20.43
CA ARG A 130 11.58 3.44 20.82
C ARG A 130 11.71 4.93 21.16
N ASP A 131 12.80 5.32 21.82
CA ASP A 131 13.01 6.71 22.24
C ASP A 131 13.37 7.62 21.07
N GLU A 132 14.11 7.11 20.08
CA GLU A 132 14.38 7.84 18.84
C GLU A 132 13.08 8.08 18.05
N ILE A 133 12.21 7.06 17.98
CA ILE A 133 10.90 7.21 17.34
C ILE A 133 10.07 8.28 18.07
N LYS A 134 10.00 8.25 19.40
CA LYS A 134 9.28 9.27 20.18
C LYS A 134 9.84 10.67 19.94
N ARG A 135 11.16 10.82 19.91
CA ARG A 135 11.82 12.10 19.63
C ARG A 135 11.42 12.64 18.25
N ARG A 136 11.45 11.78 17.22
CA ARG A 136 11.03 12.15 15.85
C ARG A 136 9.56 12.49 15.76
N ILE A 137 8.69 11.73 16.45
CA ILE A 137 7.26 12.06 16.54
C ILE A 137 7.09 13.45 17.13
N GLN A 138 7.76 13.77 18.25
CA GLN A 138 7.66 15.10 18.87
C GLN A 138 8.17 16.22 17.97
N GLN A 139 9.28 16.00 17.26
CA GLN A 139 9.82 16.96 16.30
C GLN A 139 8.86 17.18 15.13
N ASN A 140 8.34 16.11 14.54
CA ASN A 140 7.39 16.17 13.44
C ASN A 140 6.07 16.83 13.88
N LYS A 141 5.64 16.58 15.13
CA LYS A 141 4.48 17.22 15.74
C LYS A 141 4.64 18.74 15.73
N GLN A 142 5.77 19.23 16.22
CA GLN A 142 6.05 20.68 16.27
C GLN A 142 6.16 21.34 14.89
N LEU A 143 6.64 20.60 13.89
CA LEU A 143 6.90 21.16 12.56
C LEU A 143 5.73 21.05 11.59
N TYR A 144 4.89 20.02 11.72
CA TYR A 144 3.96 19.62 10.66
C TYR A 144 2.54 19.33 11.14
N GLU A 145 2.29 19.28 12.46
CA GLU A 145 0.94 19.06 12.96
C GLU A 145 0.06 20.25 12.62
N ILE A 146 -1.06 19.96 11.95
CA ILE A 146 -2.08 20.95 11.64
C ILE A 146 -2.90 21.24 12.90
N SER A 147 -3.46 22.45 12.97
CA SER A 147 -4.23 22.87 14.13
C SER A 147 -5.47 22.01 14.35
N GLU A 148 -5.94 21.97 15.59
CA GLU A 148 -7.14 21.21 15.96
C GLU A 148 -8.39 21.66 15.19
N GLU A 149 -8.50 22.96 14.96
CA GLU A 149 -9.58 23.54 14.18
C GLU A 149 -9.53 23.07 12.71
N GLU A 150 -8.34 23.07 12.11
CA GLU A 150 -8.16 22.65 10.72
C GLU A 150 -8.57 21.19 10.52
N TRP A 151 -8.08 20.26 11.34
CA TRP A 151 -8.41 18.85 11.14
C TRP A 151 -9.84 18.50 11.54
N ASN A 152 -10.43 19.19 12.52
CA ASN A 152 -11.84 19.02 12.85
C ASN A 152 -12.75 19.45 11.69
N ASN A 153 -12.40 20.54 10.99
CA ASN A 153 -13.16 21.06 9.87
C ASN A 153 -13.05 20.24 8.57
N ILE A 154 -12.12 19.28 8.49
CA ILE A 154 -12.00 18.40 7.33
C ILE A 154 -13.28 17.58 7.17
N LYS A 155 -13.93 17.73 6.01
CA LYS A 155 -15.10 16.96 5.60
C LYS A 155 -14.66 15.75 4.78
N LEU A 156 -15.11 14.58 5.20
CA LEU A 156 -14.92 13.31 4.48
C LEU A 156 -16.25 12.92 3.81
N PRO A 157 -16.20 12.25 2.66
CA PRO A 157 -17.40 11.70 2.04
C PRO A 157 -18.03 10.67 2.97
N LYS A 158 -19.34 10.75 3.12
CA LYS A 158 -20.14 9.82 3.90
C LYS A 158 -20.48 8.59 3.06
N PRO A 159 -20.84 7.47 3.70
CA PRO A 159 -21.36 6.28 3.01
C PRO A 159 -22.54 6.57 2.08
N GLU A 160 -23.35 7.56 2.45
CA GLU A 160 -24.53 8.01 1.70
C GLU A 160 -24.17 8.73 0.39
N ASP A 161 -22.98 9.35 0.34
CA ASP A 161 -22.48 10.05 -0.84
C ASP A 161 -22.02 9.08 -1.93
N TYR A 162 -21.74 7.82 -1.56
CA TYR A 162 -21.49 6.76 -2.50
C TYR A 162 -22.83 6.15 -2.94
N PRO A 163 -23.16 6.17 -4.24
CA PRO A 163 -24.31 5.43 -4.72
C PRO A 163 -24.13 3.97 -4.29
N ARG A 164 -25.03 3.47 -3.43
CA ARG A 164 -25.04 2.05 -3.02
C ARG A 164 -24.92 1.13 -4.24
N SER A 165 -25.48 1.57 -5.37
CA SER A 165 -25.37 0.91 -6.67
C SER A 165 -23.93 0.65 -7.08
N ILE A 166 -23.00 1.62 -6.99
CA ILE A 166 -21.64 1.46 -7.53
C ILE A 166 -20.84 0.38 -6.78
N VAL A 167 -20.87 0.38 -5.44
CA VAL A 167 -20.14 -0.61 -4.63
C VAL A 167 -20.76 -2.00 -4.79
N LEU A 168 -22.10 -2.07 -4.83
CA LEU A 168 -22.81 -3.34 -5.06
C LEU A 168 -22.60 -3.85 -6.48
N GLU A 169 -22.61 -2.97 -7.49
CA GLU A 169 -22.38 -3.30 -8.90
C GLU A 169 -20.98 -3.86 -9.11
N SER A 170 -19.94 -3.20 -8.57
CA SER A 170 -18.57 -3.72 -8.64
C SER A 170 -18.46 -5.10 -7.99
N LYS A 171 -19.07 -5.31 -6.81
CA LYS A 171 -19.09 -6.63 -6.17
C LYS A 171 -19.88 -7.66 -6.97
N ASN A 172 -20.98 -7.26 -7.61
CA ASN A 172 -21.77 -8.14 -8.46
C ASN A 172 -21.01 -8.51 -9.75
N GLU A 173 -20.20 -7.59 -10.30
CA GLU A 173 -19.29 -7.88 -11.41
C GLU A 173 -18.19 -8.86 -11.01
N ASP A 174 -17.53 -8.62 -9.87
CA ASP A 174 -16.53 -9.55 -9.33
C ASP A 174 -17.13 -10.93 -9.07
N LEU A 175 -18.35 -10.98 -8.50
CA LEU A 175 -19.07 -12.23 -8.26
C LEU A 175 -19.37 -12.96 -9.57
N ARG A 176 -19.85 -12.25 -10.61
CA ARG A 176 -20.09 -12.82 -11.94
C ARG A 176 -18.81 -13.37 -12.56
N ARG A 177 -17.71 -12.62 -12.46
CA ARG A 177 -16.40 -13.06 -12.95
C ARG A 177 -15.92 -14.32 -12.23
N LEU A 178 -15.99 -14.35 -10.89
CA LEU A 178 -15.59 -15.51 -10.09
C LEU A 178 -16.47 -16.74 -10.41
N GLN A 179 -17.76 -16.56 -10.66
CA GLN A 179 -18.63 -17.63 -11.12
C GLN A 179 -18.19 -18.20 -12.47
N GLN A 180 -17.81 -17.35 -13.43
CA GLN A 180 -17.29 -17.79 -14.73
C GLN A 180 -15.94 -18.52 -14.60
N GLU A 181 -15.02 -18.00 -13.78
CA GLU A 181 -13.74 -18.64 -13.51
C GLU A 181 -13.94 -20.02 -12.85
N LEU A 182 -14.87 -20.11 -11.88
CA LEU A 182 -15.21 -21.38 -11.22
C LEU A 182 -15.77 -22.40 -12.20
N GLU A 183 -16.66 -21.99 -13.10
CA GLU A 183 -17.25 -22.88 -14.11
C GLU A 183 -16.19 -23.41 -15.07
N SER A 184 -15.27 -22.55 -15.51
CA SER A 184 -14.13 -22.93 -16.34
C SER A 184 -13.23 -23.96 -15.65
N VAL A 185 -12.88 -23.72 -14.39
CA VAL A 185 -12.05 -24.65 -13.59
C VAL A 185 -12.78 -25.99 -13.39
N ARG A 186 -14.09 -25.98 -13.12
CA ARG A 186 -14.90 -27.20 -13.00
C ARG A 186 -14.89 -28.01 -14.28
N ALA A 187 -15.06 -27.36 -15.44
CA ALA A 187 -14.99 -28.02 -16.75
C ALA A 187 -13.61 -28.63 -17.01
N GLN A 188 -12.52 -27.94 -16.66
CA GLN A 188 -11.16 -28.47 -16.76
C GLN A 188 -10.97 -29.71 -15.88
N ILE A 189 -11.42 -29.68 -14.62
CA ILE A 189 -11.34 -30.82 -13.70
C ILE A 189 -12.12 -32.02 -14.25
N ALA A 190 -13.33 -31.81 -14.78
CA ALA A 190 -14.14 -32.87 -15.37
C ALA A 190 -13.43 -33.53 -16.57
N ASN A 191 -12.82 -32.73 -17.45
CA ASN A 191 -12.03 -33.24 -18.58
C ASN A 191 -10.80 -34.04 -18.13
N ILE A 192 -10.09 -33.57 -17.10
CA ILE A 192 -8.94 -34.30 -16.55
C ILE A 192 -9.38 -35.66 -15.98
N ARG A 193 -10.48 -35.68 -15.20
CA ARG A 193 -11.03 -36.93 -14.64
C ARG A 193 -11.45 -37.91 -15.72
N ARG A 194 -12.10 -37.43 -16.78
CA ARG A 194 -12.49 -38.27 -17.93
C ARG A 194 -11.25 -38.90 -18.60
N LYS A 195 -10.22 -38.10 -18.89
CA LYS A 195 -8.96 -38.61 -19.46
C LYS A 195 -8.25 -39.61 -18.56
N GLN A 196 -8.33 -39.45 -17.24
CA GLN A 196 -7.77 -40.42 -16.28
C GLN A 196 -8.53 -41.74 -16.28
N GLN A 197 -9.87 -41.69 -16.36
CA GLN A 197 -10.70 -42.90 -16.48
C GLN A 197 -10.44 -43.63 -17.80
N GLU A 198 -10.34 -42.91 -18.92
CA GLU A 198 -10.00 -43.49 -20.22
C GLU A 198 -8.62 -44.17 -20.19
N LYS A 199 -7.61 -43.55 -19.57
CA LYS A 199 -6.28 -44.16 -19.41
C LYS A 199 -6.22 -45.35 -18.45
N ALA A 200 -7.16 -45.46 -17.51
CA ALA A 200 -7.22 -46.58 -16.56
C ALA A 200 -7.97 -47.80 -17.12
N CYS A 201 -8.65 -47.65 -18.27
CA CYS A 201 -9.42 -48.71 -18.92
C CYS A 201 -8.66 -49.40 -20.07
N PHE A 202 -7.42 -48.97 -20.33
CA PHE A 202 -6.42 -49.63 -21.17
C PHE A 202 -5.28 -50.17 -20.31
#